data_AF-A0A7C6XKB2-F1
#
_entry.id   AF-A0A7C6XKB2-F1
#
_cell.length_a   1.000
_cell.length_b   1.000
_cell.length_c   1.000
_cell.angle_alpha   90.00
_cell.angle_beta   90.00
_cell.angle_gamma   90.00
#
_symmetry.space_group_name_H-M   'P 1'
#
loop_
_entity.id
_entity.type
_entity.pdbx_description
1 polymer ?
#
loop_
_entity_poly.entity_id
_entity_poly.type
_entity_poly.pdbx_seq_one_letter_code
_entity_poly.pdbx_strand_id
1 'polypeptide(L)' 'MPITVCPGCDEDIRIAGRPTIGQLVTCENCGSQFEVISVQPLELDWAFDELEDDEDWDVDEDEEEDDY' A
#
# COMPACT_ATOMS: atom_id res chain seq x y z
N MET A 1 -12.55 19.62 4.64
CA MET A 1 -12.10 18.39 3.98
C MET A 1 -10.71 18.67 3.44
N PRO A 2 -9.67 18.08 4.04
CA PRO A 2 -8.31 18.22 3.53
C PRO A 2 -8.17 17.54 2.17
N ILE A 3 -7.30 18.13 1.34
CA ILE A 3 -7.02 17.70 -0.03
C ILE A 3 -5.51 17.51 -0.13
N THR A 4 -5.08 16.46 -0.82
CA THR A 4 -3.68 16.21 -1.18
C THR A 4 -3.60 15.65 -2.58
N VAL A 5 -2.42 15.70 -3.19
CA VAL A 5 -2.20 15.21 -4.56
C VAL A 5 -1.85 13.73 -4.52
N CYS A 6 -2.44 12.93 -5.39
CA CYS A 6 -2.10 11.52 -5.55
C CYS A 6 -0.67 11.35 -6.08
N PRO A 7 0.23 10.65 -5.37
CA PRO A 7 1.59 10.39 -5.86
C PRO A 7 1.67 9.52 -7.11
N GLY A 8 0.60 8.78 -7.45
CA GLY A 8 0.58 7.83 -8.58
C GLY A 8 -0.05 8.36 -9.87
N CYS A 9 -0.94 9.37 -9.81
CA CYS A 9 -1.65 9.88 -10.99
C CYS A 9 -1.84 11.40 -11.03
N ASP A 10 -1.24 12.13 -10.09
CA ASP A 10 -1.26 13.60 -10.00
C ASP A 10 -2.66 14.24 -9.85
N GLU A 11 -3.70 13.46 -9.54
CA GLU A 11 -5.06 13.95 -9.30
C GLU A 11 -5.32 14.25 -7.80
N ASP A 12 -6.28 15.13 -7.51
CA ASP A 12 -6.65 15.47 -6.14
C ASP A 12 -7.35 14.31 -5.40
N ILE A 13 -6.87 13.99 -4.20
CA ILE A 13 -7.50 13.05 -3.26
C ILE A 13 -8.20 13.84 -2.15
N ARG A 14 -9.48 13.55 -1.93
CA ARG A 14 -10.29 14.16 -0.85
C ARG A 14 -10.36 13.24 0.35
N ILE A 15 -9.77 13.65 1.47
CA ILE A 15 -9.83 12.85 2.71
C ILE A 15 -11.07 13.24 3.53
N ALA A 16 -11.89 12.25 3.87
CA ALA A 16 -13.04 12.44 4.73
C ALA A 16 -12.60 12.68 6.18
N GLY A 17 -13.15 13.72 6.81
CA GLY A 17 -12.87 14.03 8.22
C GLY A 17 -11.50 14.67 8.45
N ARG A 18 -10.86 14.28 9.56
CA ARG A 18 -9.52 14.75 9.95
C ARG A 18 -8.52 13.62 9.71
N PRO A 19 -7.48 13.81 8.88
CA PRO A 19 -6.49 12.79 8.62
C PRO A 19 -5.70 12.49 9.88
N THR A 20 -5.38 11.21 10.08
CA THR A 20 -4.51 10.72 11.15
C THR A 20 -3.33 9.98 10.54
N ILE A 21 -2.16 10.09 11.17
CA ILE A 21 -0.99 9.31 10.76
C ILE A 21 -1.34 7.80 10.85
N GLY A 22 -0.95 7.03 9.84
CA GLY A 22 -1.28 5.62 9.71
C GLY A 22 -2.63 5.33 9.04
N GLN A 23 -3.37 6.36 8.64
CA GLN A 23 -4.64 6.16 7.96
C GLN A 23 -4.42 5.72 6.50
N LEU A 24 -5.08 4.63 6.09
CA LEU A 24 -5.16 4.21 4.69
C LEU A 24 -6.16 5.07 3.90
N VAL A 25 -5.76 5.45 2.70
CA VAL A 25 -6.50 6.31 1.78
C VAL A 25 -6.40 5.74 0.37
N THR A 26 -7.53 5.50 -0.28
CA THR A 26 -7.59 5.05 -1.67
C THR A 26 -7.81 6.25 -2.60
N CYS A 27 -7.04 6.34 -3.68
CA CYS A 27 -7.30 7.31 -4.73
C CYS A 27 -8.52 6.90 -5.56
N GLU A 28 -9.52 7.79 -5.66
CA GLU A 28 -10.73 7.54 -6.46
C GLU A 28 -10.47 7.54 -7.98
N ASN A 29 -9.32 8.07 -8.42
CA ASN A 29 -8.97 8.18 -9.85
C ASN A 29 -8.18 6.98 -10.37
N CYS A 30 -7.10 6.57 -9.70
CA CYS A 30 -6.26 5.44 -10.14
C CYS A 30 -6.47 4.15 -9.35
N GLY A 31 -7.17 4.19 -8.22
CA GLY A 31 -7.41 3.03 -7.36
C GLY A 31 -6.25 2.63 -6.44
N SER A 32 -5.10 3.31 -6.50
CA SER A 32 -3.96 3.03 -5.61
C SER A 32 -4.27 3.37 -4.15
N GLN A 33 -3.72 2.57 -3.23
CA GLN A 33 -3.79 2.82 -1.79
C GLN A 33 -2.52 3.51 -1.28
N PHE A 34 -2.71 4.42 -0.33
CA PHE A 34 -1.66 5.21 0.30
C PHE A 34 -1.88 5.31 1.81
N GLU A 35 -0.81 5.44 2.57
CA GLU A 35 -0.82 5.70 4.01
C GLU A 35 -0.52 7.18 4.29
N VAL A 36 -1.24 7.78 5.23
CA VAL A 36 -0.94 9.13 5.72
C VAL A 36 0.30 9.08 6.63
N ILE A 37 1.40 9.66 6.16
CA ILE A 37 2.66 9.73 6.92
C ILE A 37 2.86 11.08 7.63
N SER A 38 2.17 12.13 7.19
CA SER A 38 2.19 13.46 7.80
C SER A 38 0.86 14.17 7.62
N VAL A 39 0.46 15.01 8.58
CA VAL A 39 -0.81 15.74 8.55
C VAL A 39 -0.66 17.25 8.39
N GLN A 40 0.56 17.79 8.55
CA GLN A 40 0.89 19.22 8.45
C GLN A 40 2.35 19.41 8.00
N PRO A 41 2.66 19.41 6.68
CA PRO A 41 1.73 19.27 5.55
C PRO A 41 1.16 17.85 5.41
N LEU A 42 0.03 17.71 4.72
CA LEU A 42 -0.57 16.40 4.47
C LEU A 42 0.25 15.66 3.40
N GLU A 43 0.91 14.58 3.80
CA GLU A 43 1.76 13.76 2.92
C GLU A 43 1.31 12.29 2.96
N LEU A 44 1.38 11.66 1.81
CA LEU A 44 1.00 10.28 1.57
C LEU A 44 2.21 9.48 1.08
N ASP A 45 2.35 8.26 1.56
CA ASP A 45 3.28 7.27 0.99
C ASP A 45 2.50 6.06 0.48
N TRP A 46 3.11 5.26 -0.38
CA TRP A 46 2.49 4.03 -0.88
C TRP A 46 2.17 3.10 0.28
N ALA A 47 0.90 2.71 0.39
CA ALA A 47 0.52 1.62 1.25
C ALA A 47 0.95 0.35 0.53
N PHE A 48 2.24 0.02 0.62
CA PHE A 48 2.64 -1.36 0.39
C PHE A 48 1.90 -2.15 1.45
N ASP A 49 1.01 -3.04 1.00
CA ASP A 49 0.58 -4.18 1.80
C ASP A 49 1.84 -4.66 2.53
N GLU A 50 1.81 -4.69 3.85
CA GLU A 50 2.47 -5.79 4.53
C GLU A 50 1.88 -7.00 3.82
N LEU A 51 2.55 -7.47 2.76
CA LEU A 51 2.20 -8.66 2.03
C LEU A 51 1.83 -9.62 3.14
N GLU A 52 0.55 -9.98 3.16
CA GLU A 52 0.06 -11.02 4.02
C GLU A 52 1.13 -12.10 3.96
N ASP A 53 1.71 -12.40 5.13
CA ASP A 53 2.66 -13.48 5.39
C ASP A 53 1.93 -14.80 5.13
N ASP A 54 1.52 -15.00 3.89
CA ASP A 54 0.70 -16.09 3.35
C ASP A 54 1.16 -16.42 1.91
N GLU A 55 2.41 -16.08 1.56
CA GLU A 55 3.15 -16.92 0.63
C GLU A 55 3.58 -18.17 1.40
N ASP A 56 2.61 -19.09 1.53
CA ASP A 56 2.78 -20.52 1.45
C ASP A 56 4.01 -20.84 0.57
N TRP A 57 5.17 -20.98 1.22
CA TRP A 57 6.38 -21.48 0.59
C TRP A 57 6.15 -22.97 0.33
N ASP A 58 5.34 -23.30 -0.68
CA ASP A 58 5.39 -24.57 -1.39
C ASP A 58 6.79 -24.64 -2.04
N VAL A 59 7.79 -24.98 -1.23
CA VAL A 59 9.05 -25.53 -1.69
C VAL A 59 8.73 -26.93 -2.20
N ASP A 60 8.24 -26.95 -3.44
CA ASP A 60 8.22 -28.13 -4.29
C ASP A 60 9.69 -28.47 -4.65
N GLU A 61 10.39 -29.09 -3.70
CA GLU A 61 11.67 -29.77 -3.93
C GLU A 61 11.37 -31.23 -4.34
N ASP A 62 10.52 -31.42 -5.35
CA ASP A 62 10.46 -32.69 -6.07
C ASP A 62 11.72 -32.83 -6.94
N GLU A 63 12.49 -33.85 -6.57
CA GLU A 63 13.32 -34.71 -7.42
C GLU A 63 14.61 -34.10 -8.01
N GLU A 64 15.78 -34.57 -7.52
CA GLU A 64 16.63 -35.44 -8.35
C GLU A 64 17.37 -36.50 -7.48
N GLU A 65 17.04 -37.75 -7.79
CA GLU A 65 17.70 -39.04 -7.54
C GLU A 65 19.23 -38.99 -7.73
N ASP A 66 20.04 -39.44 -6.75
CA ASP A 66 21.21 -40.32 -6.99
C ASP A 66 21.96 -40.75 -5.69
N ASP A 67 22.28 -42.05 -5.63
CA ASP A 67 23.51 -42.66 -5.06
C ASP A 67 23.52 -43.19 -3.59
N TYR A 68 23.12 -44.46 -3.39
CA TYR A 68 24.00 -45.61 -2.99
C TYR A 68 23.25 -46.89 -2.58
#